data_AF-A0A085LHB2-F1
#
_entry.id   AF-A0A085LHB2-F1
#
_cell.length_a   1.000
_cell.length_b   1.000
_cell.length_c   1.000
_cell.angle_alpha   90.00
_cell.angle_beta   90.00
_cell.angle_gamma   90.00
#
_symmetry.space_group_name_H-M   'P 1'
#
loop_
_entity.id
_entity.type
_entity.pdbx_description
1 polymer ?
#
loop_
_entity_poly.entity_id
_entity_poly.type
_entity_poly.pdbx_seq_one_letter_code
_entity_poly.pdbx_strand_id
1 'polypeptide(L)'
;VIVTCPWWLCGLARLAVVPERAGALRARGTVVGSVPDARAGDGAGRDVIEVAYDVRYAMADEVVGYGDAVLVLGPPDLREAVVRRLRDAAALATGPADGAGQAEVERG
;
A
#
# COMPACT_ATOMS: atom_id res chain seq x y z
N VAL A 1 -2.30 7.99 -24.90
CA VAL A 1 -2.69 9.27 -24.27
C VAL A 1 -1.84 9.43 -23.03
N ILE A 2 -0.74 10.18 -23.13
CA ILE A 2 0.14 10.48 -21.99
C ILE A 2 -0.56 11.60 -21.23
N VAL A 3 -1.05 11.29 -20.03
CA VAL A 3 -1.68 12.27 -19.13
C VAL A 3 -0.58 13.24 -18.70
N THR A 4 -0.53 14.37 -19.39
CA THR A 4 0.31 15.53 -19.06
C THR A 4 -0.41 16.32 -17.98
N CYS A 5 -0.45 15.78 -16.77
CA CYS A 5 -0.68 16.64 -15.63
C CYS A 5 0.59 17.49 -15.45
N PRO A 6 0.53 18.82 -15.58
CA PRO A 6 1.69 19.65 -15.33
C PRO A 6 2.13 19.41 -13.89
N TRP A 7 3.40 19.11 -13.70
CA TRP A 7 4.07 18.71 -12.45
C TRP A 7 3.83 19.63 -11.23
N TRP A 8 3.19 20.79 -11.43
CA TRP A 8 2.81 21.73 -10.38
C TRP A 8 1.42 21.49 -9.78
N LEU A 9 0.54 20.72 -10.45
CA LEU A 9 -0.84 20.45 -10.03
C LEU A 9 -1.04 19.02 -9.50
N CYS A 10 -0.20 18.07 -9.91
CA CYS A 10 -0.25 16.70 -9.45
C CYS A 10 0.66 16.46 -8.24
N GLY A 11 0.15 15.75 -7.24
CA GLY A 11 0.96 15.29 -6.12
C GLY A 11 1.91 14.17 -6.55
N LEU A 12 3.08 14.09 -5.93
CA LEU A 12 4.06 13.03 -6.19
C LEU A 12 4.15 12.11 -4.97
N ALA A 13 3.84 10.83 -5.15
CA ALA A 13 3.96 9.81 -4.11
C ALA A 13 5.25 9.01 -4.29
N ARG A 14 6.03 8.88 -3.21
CA ARG A 14 7.19 7.97 -3.11
C ARG A 14 6.75 6.69 -2.41
N LEU A 15 6.80 5.59 -3.14
CA LEU A 15 6.34 4.28 -2.69
C LEU A 15 7.47 3.26 -2.78
N ALA A 16 7.62 2.41 -1.77
CA ALA A 16 8.47 1.24 -1.85
C ALA A 16 7.61 0.01 -2.14
N VAL A 17 7.85 -0.65 -3.27
CA VAL A 17 7.03 -1.75 -3.78
C VAL A 17 7.86 -3.02 -3.92
N VAL A 18 7.32 -4.15 -3.42
CA VAL A 18 7.94 -5.47 -3.61
C VAL A 18 8.09 -5.76 -5.11
N PRO A 19 9.25 -6.24 -5.60
CA PRO A 19 9.47 -6.60 -7.01
C PRO A 19 8.33 -7.44 -7.59
N GLU A 20 8.00 -7.25 -8.86
CA GLU A 20 6.91 -7.96 -9.59
C GLU A 20 5.48 -7.77 -9.03
N ARG A 21 5.28 -7.03 -7.94
CA ARG A 21 3.96 -6.69 -7.39
C ARG A 21 3.48 -5.33 -7.89
N ALA A 22 2.18 -5.06 -7.71
CA ALA A 22 1.54 -3.78 -8.07
C ALA A 22 1.92 -3.26 -9.48
N GLY A 23 1.77 -4.13 -10.49
CA GLY A 23 2.15 -3.83 -11.88
C GLY A 23 1.54 -2.55 -12.43
N ALA A 24 0.33 -2.17 -11.98
CA ALA A 24 -0.30 -0.90 -12.37
C ALA A 24 0.45 0.33 -11.84
N LEU A 25 0.94 0.29 -10.59
CA LEU A 25 1.77 1.36 -10.03
C LEU A 25 3.12 1.43 -10.72
N ARG A 26 3.72 0.27 -11.02
CA ARG A 26 5.00 0.21 -11.76
C ARG A 26 4.88 0.72 -13.19
N ALA A 27 3.78 0.42 -13.87
CA ALA A 27 3.54 0.91 -15.24
C ALA A 27 3.37 2.43 -15.32
N ARG A 28 2.92 3.08 -14.23
CA ARG A 28 2.73 4.54 -14.16
C ARG A 28 3.91 5.27 -13.48
N GLY A 29 4.68 4.56 -12.66
CA GLY A 29 5.73 5.13 -11.83
C GLY A 29 7.12 5.05 -12.47
N THR A 30 8.01 5.90 -11.99
CA THR A 30 9.44 5.85 -12.32
C THR A 30 10.22 5.28 -11.14
N VAL A 31 11.05 4.27 -11.38
CA VAL A 31 11.95 3.73 -10.34
C VAL A 31 13.05 4.74 -10.07
N VAL A 32 13.16 5.19 -8.82
CA VAL A 32 14.15 6.18 -8.37
C VAL A 32 15.17 5.60 -7.39
N GLY A 33 15.04 4.32 -7.03
CA GLY A 33 16.00 3.61 -6.20
C GLY A 33 15.43 2.32 -5.65
N SER A 34 16.09 1.78 -4.63
CA SER A 34 15.62 0.61 -3.89
C SER A 34 15.92 0.80 -2.40
N VAL A 35 15.11 0.15 -1.57
CA VAL A 35 15.31 0.10 -0.12
C VAL A 35 15.36 -1.36 0.34
N PRO A 36 16.26 -1.71 1.27
CA PRO A 36 16.29 -3.06 1.82
C PRO A 36 14.98 -3.38 2.53
N ASP A 37 14.40 -4.54 2.26
CA ASP A 37 13.24 -5.03 3.00
C ASP A 37 13.69 -6.04 4.04
N ALA A 38 13.76 -5.59 5.30
CA ALA A 38 14.08 -6.46 6.42
C ALA A 38 13.03 -7.57 6.65
N ARG A 39 11.83 -7.47 6.05
CA ARG A 39 10.79 -8.51 6.13
C ARG A 39 10.85 -9.51 4.98
N ALA A 40 11.55 -9.18 3.89
CA ALA A 40 11.77 -10.12 2.80
C ALA A 40 12.87 -11.10 3.24
N GLY A 41 12.48 -12.32 3.62
CA GLY A 41 13.40 -13.32 4.17
C GLY A 41 14.52 -13.76 3.21
N ASP A 42 14.45 -13.37 1.94
CA ASP A 42 15.44 -13.60 0.88
C ASP A 42 16.37 -12.40 0.65
N GLY A 43 16.22 -11.30 1.39
CA GLY A 43 17.01 -10.08 1.21
C GLY A 43 16.64 -9.27 -0.05
N ALA A 44 15.52 -9.59 -0.72
CA ALA A 44 15.05 -8.80 -1.84
C ALA A 44 14.66 -7.39 -1.36
N GLY A 45 15.25 -6.37 -1.97
CA GLY A 45 14.87 -4.98 -1.73
C GLY A 45 13.51 -4.64 -2.34
N ARG A 46 12.85 -3.61 -1.83
CA ARG A 46 11.70 -2.97 -2.47
C ARG A 46 12.17 -1.89 -3.42
N ASP A 47 11.58 -1.81 -4.59
CA ASP A 47 11.84 -0.70 -5.52
C ASP A 47 11.14 0.54 -5.03
N VAL A 48 11.86 1.65 -4.95
CA VAL A 48 11.29 2.96 -4.70
C VAL A 48 10.83 3.54 -6.02
N ILE A 49 9.53 3.74 -6.15
CA ILE A 49 8.91 4.35 -7.32
C ILE A 49 8.30 5.70 -6.96
N GLU A 50 8.39 6.63 -7.90
CA GLU A 50 7.68 7.90 -7.88
C GLU A 50 6.48 7.83 -8.81
N VAL A 51 5.29 8.07 -8.26
CA VAL A 51 4.01 8.01 -8.97
C VAL A 51 3.31 9.34 -8.81
N ALA A 52 3.01 10.00 -9.93
CA ALA A 52 2.15 11.17 -9.93
C ALA A 52 0.70 10.75 -9.69
N TYR A 53 -0.01 11.53 -8.87
CA TYR A 53 -1.43 11.33 -8.60
C TYR A 53 -2.18 12.67 -8.61
N ASP A 54 -3.41 12.65 -9.12
CA ASP A 54 -4.28 13.82 -9.12
C ASP A 54 -5.02 13.97 -7.78
N VAL A 55 -5.54 12.86 -7.25
CA VAL A 55 -6.40 12.85 -6.07
C VAL A 55 -5.80 11.97 -4.97
N ARG A 56 -5.47 12.60 -3.83
CA ARG A 56 -4.86 11.90 -2.68
C ARG A 56 -5.70 10.72 -2.18
N TYR A 57 -7.01 10.91 -2.08
CA TYR A 57 -7.91 9.86 -1.57
C TYR A 57 -7.93 8.63 -2.49
N ALA A 58 -8.01 8.84 -3.81
CA ALA A 58 -7.97 7.75 -4.79
C ALA A 58 -6.64 6.99 -4.73
N MET A 59 -5.52 7.73 -4.60
CA MET A 59 -4.20 7.13 -4.41
C MET A 59 -4.12 6.30 -3.13
N ALA A 60 -4.69 6.79 -2.03
CA ALA A 60 -4.71 6.06 -0.76
C ALA A 60 -5.54 4.77 -0.86
N ASP A 61 -6.72 4.81 -1.49
CA ASP A 61 -7.57 3.63 -1.70
C ASP A 61 -6.86 2.56 -2.55
N GLU A 62 -6.19 2.98 -3.63
CA GLU A 62 -5.40 2.07 -4.46
C GLU A 62 -4.26 1.41 -3.68
N VAL A 63 -3.50 2.19 -2.90
CA VAL A 63 -2.39 1.68 -2.08
C VAL A 63 -2.88 0.69 -1.02
N VAL A 64 -4.02 0.97 -0.38
CA VAL A 64 -4.64 0.06 0.62
C VAL A 64 -4.97 -1.29 0.01
N GLY A 65 -5.40 -1.33 -1.25
CA GLY A 65 -5.71 -2.57 -1.97
C GLY A 65 -4.49 -3.49 -2.16
N TYR A 66 -3.27 -2.95 -2.13
CA TYR A 66 -2.04 -3.74 -2.25
C TYR A 66 -1.50 -4.27 -0.92
N GLY A 67 -2.02 -3.79 0.22
CA GLY A 67 -1.62 -4.25 1.54
C GLY A 67 -0.12 -4.13 1.80
N ASP A 68 0.51 -5.22 2.21
CA ASP A 68 1.92 -5.29 2.59
C ASP A 68 2.90 -5.20 1.41
N ALA A 69 2.41 -5.31 0.16
CA ALA A 69 3.23 -5.22 -1.04
C ALA A 69 3.72 -3.79 -1.32
N VAL A 70 3.08 -2.77 -0.74
CA VAL A 70 3.38 -1.35 -0.98
C VAL A 70 3.55 -0.61 0.35
N LEU A 71 4.63 0.16 0.47
CA LEU A 71 4.88 1.05 1.61
C LEU A 71 4.95 2.49 1.13
N VAL A 72 4.24 3.40 1.82
CA VAL A 72 4.30 4.84 1.52
C VAL A 72 5.46 5.49 2.26
N LEU A 73 6.47 5.97 1.52
CA LEU A 73 7.58 6.72 2.08
C LEU A 73 7.23 8.21 2.22
N GLY A 74 6.48 8.75 1.26
CA GLY A 74 5.98 10.11 1.30
C GLY A 74 4.98 10.39 0.18
N PRO A 75 4.23 11.51 0.26
CA PRO A 75 4.26 12.54 1.32
C PRO A 75 3.62 12.07 2.64
N PRO A 76 3.90 12.72 3.79
CA PRO A 76 3.40 12.30 5.10
C PRO A 76 1.87 12.27 5.16
N ASP A 77 1.19 13.25 4.56
CA ASP A 77 -0.27 13.30 4.51
C ASP A 77 -0.89 12.09 3.80
N LEU A 78 -0.24 11.59 2.74
CA LEU A 78 -0.70 10.39 2.03
C LEU A 78 -0.54 9.15 2.92
N ARG A 79 0.60 9.04 3.62
CA ARG A 79 0.85 7.97 4.57
C ARG A 79 -0.19 7.97 5.70
N GLU A 80 -0.53 9.13 6.24
CA GLU A 80 -1.56 9.28 7.27
C GLU A 80 -2.94 8.84 6.77
N ALA A 81 -3.32 9.21 5.54
CA ALA A 81 -4.57 8.78 4.93
C ALA A 81 -4.66 7.25 4.78
N VAL A 82 -3.59 6.61 4.30
CA VAL A 82 -3.50 5.15 4.17
C VAL A 82 -3.57 4.47 5.54
N VAL A 83 -2.80 4.94 6.52
CA VAL A 83 -2.78 4.37 7.88
C VAL A 83 -4.14 4.50 8.55
N ARG A 84 -4.81 5.64 8.41
CA ARG A 84 -6.18 5.83 8.94
C ARG A 84 -7.12 4.80 8.35
N ARG A 85 -7.13 4.63 7.03
CA ARG A 85 -7.99 3.66 6.34
C ARG A 85 -7.73 2.22 6.77
N LEU A 86 -6.46 1.82 6.91
CA LEU A 86 -6.09 0.49 7.38
C LEU A 86 -6.52 0.26 8.83
N ARG A 87 -6.43 1.30 9.69
CA ARG A 87 -6.94 1.23 11.07
C ARG A 87 -8.46 1.11 11.11
N ASP A 88 -9.17 1.87 10.29
CA ASP A 88 -10.62 1.77 10.19
C ASP A 88 -11.04 0.37 9.73
N ALA A 89 -10.34 -0.19 8.73
CA ALA A 89 -10.56 -1.56 8.28
C ALA A 89 -10.25 -2.62 9.37
N ALA A 90 -9.16 -2.43 10.12
CA ALA A 90 -8.82 -3.31 11.24
C ALA A 90 -9.82 -3.23 12.39
N ALA A 91 -10.36 -2.03 12.67
CA ALA A 91 -11.42 -1.84 13.66
C ALA A 91 -12.71 -2.56 13.25
N LEU A 92 -13.05 -2.55 11.95
CA LEU A 92 -14.19 -3.31 11.43
C LEU A 92 -13.95 -4.83 11.51
N ALA A 93 -12.73 -5.30 11.22
CA ALA A 93 -12.35 -6.70 11.33
C ALA A 93 -12.35 -7.23 12.79
N THR A 94 -12.32 -6.33 13.77
CA THR A 94 -12.34 -6.64 15.21
C THR A 94 -13.70 -6.36 15.87
N GLY A 95 -14.74 -6.08 15.07
CA GLY A 95 -16.14 -6.17 15.50
C GLY A 95 -16.46 -7.55 16.09
N PRO A 96 -17.56 -7.70 16.85
CA PRO A 96 -17.77 -8.85 17.72
C PRO A 96 -17.50 -10.14 16.97
N ALA A 97 -16.58 -10.95 17.49
CA ALA A 97 -16.39 -12.31 17.05
C ALA A 97 -17.67 -13.11 17.40
N ASP A 98 -18.71 -12.97 16.59
CA ASP A 98 -19.88 -13.84 16.66
C ASP A 98 -19.52 -15.17 15.96
N GLY A 99 -18.89 -16.05 16.73
CA GLY A 99 -19.52 -17.34 17.03
C GLY A 99 -19.40 -18.51 16.06
N ALA A 100 -18.38 -18.63 15.20
CA ALA A 100 -18.19 -19.88 14.45
C ALA A 100 -16.71 -20.24 14.26
N GLY A 101 -16.20 -21.16 15.09
CA GLY A 101 -14.92 -21.80 14.77
C GLY A 101 -14.22 -22.58 15.87
N GLN A 102 -14.67 -22.55 17.13
CA GLN A 102 -14.04 -23.33 18.20
C GLN A 102 -15.08 -24.14 18.99
N ALA A 103 -15.54 -25.23 18.38
CA ALA A 103 -16.24 -26.32 19.08
C ALA A 103 -16.02 -27.65 18.33
N GLU A 104 -14.76 -28.04 18.13
CA GLU A 104 -14.40 -29.43 17.77
C GLU A 104 -13.02 -29.74 18.35
N VAL A 105 -12.95 -29.83 19.68
CA VAL A 105 -11.85 -30.52 20.40
C VAL A 105 -12.35 -30.91 21.80
N GLU A 106 -13.40 -31.74 21.87
CA GLU A 106 -13.58 -32.68 22.99
C GLU A 106 -14.71 -33.68 22.69
N ARG A 107 -14.37 -34.79 22.05
CA ARG A 107 -15.08 -36.06 22.28
C ARG A 107 -14.04 -37.18 22.39
N GLY A 108 -13.56 -37.36 23.61
CA GLY A 108 -13.13 -38.65 24.15
C GLY A 108 -14.33 -39.38 24.74
#